data_AF-V8N3U6-F1
#
_entry.id   AF-V8N3U6-F1
#
_cell.length_a   1.000
_cell.length_b   1.000
_cell.length_c   1.000
_cell.angle_alpha   90.00
_cell.angle_beta   90.00
_cell.angle_gamma   90.00
#
_symmetry.space_group_name_H-M   'P 1'
#
loop_
_entity.id
_entity.type
_entity.pdbx_description
1 polymer ?
#
loop_
_entity_poly.entity_id
_entity_poly.type
_entity_poly.pdbx_seq_one_letter_code
_entity_poly.pdbx_strand_id
1 'polypeptide(L)' 'KKELPSCLDHSLPLFLLAIKNQATGHYILNGKGERSISRSFIDFGLEWQYHIEDGIETLQTDGPLHDAILVL' A
#
# COMPACT_ATOMS: atom_id res chain seq x y z
N LYS A 1 27.19 29.64 10.67
CA LYS A 1 25.93 28.98 11.08
C LYS A 1 25.93 27.60 10.45
N LYS A 2 26.17 26.55 11.23
CA LYS A 2 25.99 25.17 10.76
C LYS A 2 24.50 24.91 10.88
N GLU A 3 23.79 24.81 9.76
CA GLU A 3 22.40 24.38 9.77
C GLU A 3 22.38 22.93 10.29
N LEU A 4 21.61 22.69 11.34
CA LEU A 4 21.37 21.33 11.81
C LEU A 4 20.68 20.55 10.69
N PRO A 5 20.99 19.26 10.49
CA PRO A 5 20.13 18.43 9.66
C PRO A 5 18.76 18.42 10.34
N SER A 6 17.76 19.01 9.67
CA SER A 6 16.37 18.95 10.11
C SER A 6 15.94 17.49 10.03
N CYS A 7 16.10 16.77 11.14
CA CYS A 7 15.42 15.54 11.50
C CYS A 7 14.98 14.69 10.29
N LEU A 8 15.93 14.03 9.62
CA LEU A 8 15.66 12.81 8.87
C LEU A 8 15.63 11.65 9.87
N ASP A 9 14.67 11.70 10.78
CA ASP A 9 14.26 10.56 11.58
C ASP A 9 12.75 10.58 11.71
N HIS A 10 12.07 10.44 10.57
CA HIS A 10 10.79 9.77 10.59
C HIS A 10 11.12 8.28 10.55
N SER A 11 11.42 7.72 11.73
CA SER A 11 11.06 6.35 12.07
C SER A 11 9.72 6.08 11.39
N LEU A 12 9.76 5.36 10.26
CA LEU A 12 8.59 5.11 9.42
C LEU A 12 7.48 4.60 10.34
N PRO A 13 6.35 5.30 10.48
CA PRO A 13 5.26 4.71 11.22
C PRO A 13 4.90 3.43 10.48
N LEU A 14 4.91 2.32 11.20
CA LEU A 14 4.56 0.98 10.75
C LEU A 14 3.10 0.99 10.24
N PHE A 15 2.89 1.46 9.03
CA PHE A 15 1.69 1.22 8.26
C PHE A 15 2.11 0.37 7.07
N LEU A 16 1.26 -0.61 6.77
CA LEU A 16 1.60 -1.74 5.91
C LEU A 16 0.29 -2.28 5.34
N LEU A 17 -0.50 -1.38 4.74
CA LEU A 17 -1.81 -1.66 4.17
C LEU A 17 -1.70 -2.93 3.33
N ALA A 18 -2.39 -3.97 3.77
CA ALA A 18 -2.39 -5.24 3.09
C ALA A 18 -3.80 -5.52 2.59
N ILE A 19 -3.93 -5.83 1.30
CA ILE A 19 -5.22 -6.16 0.70
C ILE A 19 -5.20 -7.62 0.30
N LYS A 20 -6.27 -8.32 0.67
CA LYS A 20 -6.45 -9.73 0.34
C LYS A 20 -7.83 -9.95 -0.25
N ASN A 21 -7.90 -10.69 -1.36
CA ASN A 21 -9.16 -11.18 -1.89
C ASN A 21 -9.69 -12.27 -0.93
N GLN A 22 -10.90 -12.10 -0.42
CA GLN A 22 -11.47 -13.03 0.57
C GLN A 22 -11.84 -14.39 -0.03
N ALA A 23 -12.32 -14.42 -1.27
CA ALA A 23 -12.77 -15.65 -1.93
C ALA A 23 -11.60 -16.59 -2.23
N THR A 24 -10.48 -16.05 -2.72
CA THR A 24 -9.31 -16.83 -3.15
C THR A 24 -8.22 -16.91 -2.09
N GLY A 25 -8.17 -15.95 -1.18
CA GLY A 25 -7.08 -15.80 -0.22
C GLY A 25 -5.79 -15.23 -0.80
N HIS A 26 -5.81 -14.72 -2.04
CA HIS A 26 -4.67 -14.08 -2.68
C HIS A 26 -4.41 -12.67 -2.10
N TYR A 27 -3.15 -12.34 -1.82
CA TYR A 27 -2.76 -10.99 -1.44
C TYR A 27 -2.58 -10.14 -2.70
N ILE A 28 -3.40 -9.11 -2.82
CA ILE A 28 -3.34 -8.12 -3.89
C ILE A 28 -2.25 -7.08 -3.57
N LEU A 29 -2.16 -6.64 -2.30
CA LEU A 29 -1.18 -5.66 -1.84
C LEU A 29 -0.49 -6.14 -0.58
N ASN A 30 0.84 -5.94 -0.52
CA ASN A 30 1.71 -6.13 0.64
C ASN A 30 1.46 -7.46 1.37
N GLY A 31 1.62 -8.56 0.64
CA GLY A 31 1.64 -9.91 1.21
C GLY A 31 2.85 -10.14 2.13
N LYS A 32 2.97 -11.36 2.66
CA LYS A 32 4.04 -11.69 3.63
C LYS A 32 5.44 -11.41 3.06
N GLY A 33 6.14 -10.45 3.67
CA GLY A 33 7.54 -10.13 3.37
C GLY A 33 7.74 -9.14 2.21
N GLU A 34 6.66 -8.59 1.65
CA GLU A 34 6.78 -7.53 0.65
C GLU A 34 7.10 -6.18 1.28
N ARG A 35 7.87 -5.37 0.56
CA ARG A 35 8.16 -4.00 0.96
C ARG A 35 7.05 -3.08 0.44
N SER A 36 6.53 -2.24 1.33
CA SER A 36 5.59 -1.17 1.02
C SER A 36 6.30 -0.06 0.26
N ILE A 37 6.15 -0.04 -1.07
CA ILE A 37 6.60 1.03 -1.94
C ILE A 37 5.43 1.48 -2.80
N SER A 38 5.31 2.79 -3.05
CA SER A 38 4.32 3.34 -3.98
C SER A 38 4.47 2.66 -5.35
N ARG A 39 3.38 2.11 -5.88
CA ARG A 39 3.38 1.35 -7.13
C ARG A 39 1.98 1.30 -7.75
N SER A 40 1.95 1.18 -9.07
CA SER A 40 0.75 0.81 -9.81
C SER A 40 0.92 -0.57 -10.43
N PHE A 41 -0.14 -1.37 -10.41
CA PHE A 41 -0.13 -2.74 -10.92
C PHE A 41 -1.54 -3.18 -11.31
N ILE A 42 -1.62 -4.28 -12.08
CA ILE A 42 -2.89 -4.89 -12.46
C ILE A 42 -3.01 -6.23 -11.75
N ASP A 43 -4.11 -6.45 -11.04
CA ASP A 43 -4.47 -7.75 -10.47
C ASP A 43 -5.98 -7.95 -10.56
N PHE A 44 -6.41 -9.19 -10.80
CA PHE A 44 -7.81 -9.55 -11.09
C PHE A 44 -8.49 -8.68 -12.17
N GLY A 45 -7.72 -8.18 -13.13
CA GLY A 45 -8.22 -7.33 -14.21
C GLY A 45 -8.55 -5.89 -13.81
N LEU A 46 -8.20 -5.49 -12.58
CA LEU A 46 -8.35 -4.13 -12.08
C LEU A 46 -6.98 -3.45 -11.99
N GLU A 47 -6.95 -2.16 -12.31
CA GLU A 47 -5.79 -1.33 -12.01
C GLU A 47 -5.81 -0.94 -10.53
N TRP A 48 -4.66 -1.07 -9.87
CA TRP A 48 -4.43 -0.69 -8.48
C TRP A 48 -3.34 0.36 -8.43
N GLN A 49 -3.59 1.42 -7.67
CA GLN A 49 -2.69 2.55 -7.49
C GLN A 49 -2.44 2.73 -6.00
N TYR A 50 -1.26 2.32 -5.55
CA TYR A 50 -0.83 2.41 -4.17
C TYR A 50 0.18 3.55 -4.01
N HIS A 51 -0.11 4.49 -3.12
CA HIS A 51 0.70 5.68 -2.88
C HIS A 51 0.99 5.85 -1.39
N ILE A 52 2.24 6.19 -1.09
CA ILE A 52 2.72 6.60 0.23
C ILE A 52 3.22 8.04 0.11
N GLU A 53 2.56 8.98 0.78
CA GLU A 53 2.93 10.39 0.80
C GLU A 53 2.78 10.94 2.22
N ASP A 54 3.81 11.62 2.75
CA ASP A 54 3.83 12.13 4.13
C ASP A 54 3.46 11.10 5.21
N GLY A 55 3.82 9.83 4.98
CA GLY A 55 3.50 8.71 5.89
C GLY A 55 2.04 8.23 5.82
N ILE A 56 1.25 8.73 4.87
CA ILE A 56 -0.13 8.34 4.61
C ILE A 56 -0.16 7.36 3.44
N GLU A 57 -0.79 6.21 3.65
CA GLU A 57 -1.01 5.19 2.64
C GLU A 57 -2.39 5.32 2.02
N THR A 58 -2.42 5.38 0.70
CA THR A 58 -3.64 5.44 -0.10
C THR A 58 -3.63 4.31 -1.12
N LEU A 59 -4.74 3.59 -1.23
CA LEU A 59 -4.96 2.62 -2.30
C LEU A 59 -6.24 2.98 -3.05
N GLN A 60 -6.11 3.09 -4.37
CA GLN A 60 -7.20 3.33 -5.28
C GLN A 60 -7.27 2.20 -6.30
N THR A 61 -8.48 1.92 -6.77
CA THR A 61 -8.74 1.03 -7.89
C THR A 61 -9.87 1.60 -8.73
N ASP A 62 -9.81 1.36 -10.04
CA ASP A 62 -10.86 1.73 -10.97
C ASP A 62 -11.54 0.47 -11.52
N GLY A 63 -12.88 0.44 -11.49
CA GLY A 63 -13.71 -0.69 -11.90
C GLY A 63 -14.42 -1.42 -10.76
N PRO A 64 -15.29 -2.39 -11.10
CA PRO A 64 -16.05 -3.14 -10.12
C PRO A 64 -15.18 -4.16 -9.38
N LEU A 65 -15.21 -4.12 -8.05
CA LEU A 65 -14.65 -5.19 -7.22
C LEU A 65 -15.52 -6.44 -7.36
N HIS A 66 -15.00 -7.46 -8.05
CA HIS A 66 -15.71 -8.70 -8.32
C HIS A 66 -15.92 -9.57 -7.07
N ASP A 67 -14.97 -9.52 -6.15
CA ASP A 67 -15.01 -10.25 -4.87
C ASP A 67 -14.83 -9.30 -3.70
N ALA A 68 -15.28 -9.73 -2.52
CA ALA A 68 -15.01 -9.02 -1.28
C ALA A 68 -13.50 -8.94 -1.01
N ILE A 69 -13.03 -7.74 -0.63
CA ILE A 69 -11.66 -7.51 -0.21
C ILE A 69 -11.58 -7.39 1.31
N LEU A 70 -10.48 -7.85 1.88
CA LEU A 70 -10.11 -7.61 3.27
C LEU A 70 -9.00 -6.57 3.31
N VAL A 71 -9.20 -5.54 4.12
CA VAL A 71 -8.20 -4.52 4.45
C VAL A 71 -7.57 -4.91 5.78
N LEU A 72 -6.24 -5.04 5.79
CA LEU A 72 -5.43 -5.51 6.91
C LEU A 72 -4.34 -4.50 7.28
#